data_AF-A0A967T7N7-F1
#
_entry.id   AF-A0A967T7N7-F1
#
_cell.length_a   1.000
_cell.length_b   1.000
_cell.length_c   1.000
_cell.angle_alpha   90.00
_cell.angle_beta   90.00
_cell.angle_gamma   90.00
#
_symmetry.space_group_name_H-M   'P 1'
#
loop_
_entity.id
_entity.type
_entity.pdbx_description
1 polymer ?
#
loop_
_entity_poly.entity_id
_entity_poly.type
_entity_poly.pdbx_seq_one_letter_code
_entity_poly.pdbx_strand_id
1 'polypeptide(L)' 'MTQALYFIVKTLAQLYLLLLLLRFWLPMLRADFRNPIAQGILRFTSPLVIPVRRFVPPIGRLDTSTIMVA' A
#
# COMPACT_ATOMS: atom_id res chain seq x y z
N MET A 1 -18.05 -13.86 24.75
CA MET A 1 -16.60 -14.07 24.52
C MET A 1 -16.25 -14.09 23.03
N THR A 2 -16.92 -14.90 22.20
CA THR A 2 -16.68 -14.99 20.74
C THR A 2 -16.92 -13.68 19.97
N GLN A 3 -17.92 -12.89 20.36
CA GLN A 3 -18.26 -11.62 19.70
C GLN A 3 -17.15 -10.56 19.82
N ALA A 4 -16.49 -10.47 20.98
CA ALA A 4 -15.39 -9.52 21.19
C ALA A 4 -14.18 -9.88 20.32
N LEU A 5 -13.85 -11.17 20.23
CA LEU A 5 -12.78 -11.65 19.35
C LEU A 5 -13.09 -11.36 17.87
N TYR A 6 -14.32 -11.64 17.44
CA TYR A 6 -14.78 -11.34 16.08
C TYR A 6 -14.64 -9.85 15.76
N PHE A 7 -15.04 -8.97 16.68
CA PHE A 7 -14.92 -7.52 16.49
C PHE A 7 -13.46 -7.07 16.31
N ILE A 8 -12.53 -7.58 17.13
CA ILE A 8 -11.11 -7.24 17.03
C ILE A 8 -10.54 -7.69 15.68
N VAL A 9 -10.76 -8.96 15.31
CA VAL A 9 -10.26 -9.50 14.04
C VAL A 9 -10.84 -8.74 12.86
N LYS A 10 -12.15 -8.47 12.87
CA LYS A 10 -12.83 -7.68 11.82
C LYS A 10 -12.23 -6.28 11.71
N THR A 11 -12.01 -5.61 12.83
CA THR A 11 -11.45 -4.24 12.84
C THR A 11 -10.02 -4.22 12.31
N LEU A 12 -9.17 -5.16 12.72
CA LEU A 12 -7.80 -5.28 12.21
C LEU A 12 -7.79 -5.57 10.71
N ALA A 13 -8.67 -6.46 10.23
CA ALA A 13 -8.81 -6.74 8.82
C ALA A 13 -9.26 -5.50 8.02
N GLN A 14 -10.23 -4.74 8.54
CA GLN A 14 -10.68 -3.48 7.90
C GLN A 14 -9.57 -2.42 7.87
N LEU A 15 -8.81 -2.26 8.95
CA LEU A 15 -7.67 -1.34 9.00
C LEU A 15 -6.57 -1.76 8.01
N TYR A 16 -6.32 -3.07 7.90
CA TYR A 16 -5.35 -3.60 6.95
C TYR A 16 -5.78 -3.36 5.49
N LEU A 17 -7.06 -3.57 5.18
CA LEU A 17 -7.64 -3.25 3.87
C LEU A 17 -7.52 -1.75 3.55
N LEU A 18 -7.75 -0.88 4.53
CA LEU A 18 -7.56 0.58 4.38
C LEU A 18 -6.11 0.92 4.00
N LEU A 19 -5.11 0.31 4.66
CA LEU A 19 -3.70 0.50 4.32
C LEU A 19 -3.37 0.04 2.90
N LEU A 20 -3.97 -1.08 2.47
CA LEU A 20 -3.79 -1.63 1.12
C LEU A 20 -4.38 -0.72 0.05
N LEU A 21 -5.58 -0.18 0.30
CA LEU A 21 -6.17 0.87 -0.52
C LEU A 21 -5.22 2.06 -0.54
N LEU A 22 -4.83 2.60 0.60
CA LEU A 22 -3.97 3.78 0.65
C LEU A 22 -2.66 3.60 -0.13
N ARG A 23 -2.06 2.40 -0.11
CA ARG A 23 -0.91 2.06 -0.96
C ARG A 23 -1.18 2.20 -2.46
N PHE A 24 -2.39 1.87 -2.92
CA PHE A 24 -2.83 2.09 -4.29
C PHE A 24 -3.08 3.57 -4.60
N TRP A 25 -3.66 4.32 -3.65
CA TRP A 25 -3.95 5.75 -3.82
C TRP A 25 -2.70 6.63 -3.78
N LEU A 26 -1.68 6.28 -2.99
CA LEU A 26 -0.42 7.04 -2.87
C LEU A 26 0.20 7.43 -4.24
N PRO A 27 0.50 6.49 -5.15
CA PRO A 27 1.00 6.83 -6.49
C PRO A 27 -0.02 7.58 -7.35
N MET A 28 -1.33 7.27 -7.21
CA MET A 28 -2.40 7.94 -7.98
C MET A 28 -2.48 9.44 -7.67
N LEU A 29 -2.25 9.80 -6.41
CA LEU A 29 -2.22 11.18 -5.92
C LEU A 29 -0.85 11.85 -6.08
N ARG A 30 0.12 11.19 -6.72
CA ARG A 30 1.52 11.64 -6.82
C ARG A 30 2.14 11.94 -5.45
N ALA A 31 1.76 11.18 -4.42
CA ALA A 31 2.28 11.36 -3.08
C ALA A 31 3.79 11.08 -3.04
N ASP A 32 4.52 11.93 -2.32
CA ASP A 32 5.97 11.77 -2.16
C ASP A 32 6.27 10.55 -1.27
N PHE A 33 6.92 9.53 -1.84
CA PHE A 33 7.34 8.33 -1.11
C PHE A 33 8.49 8.59 -0.12
N ARG A 34 9.02 9.82 -0.06
CA ARG A 34 9.93 10.28 1.00
C ARG A 34 9.19 10.62 2.30
N ASN A 35 7.87 10.76 2.26
CA ASN A 35 7.09 11.01 3.47
C ASN A 35 7.11 9.77 4.39
N PRO A 36 7.44 9.92 5.70
CA PRO A 36 7.47 8.80 6.65
C PRO A 36 6.14 8.02 6.72
N ILE A 37 5.00 8.69 6.48
CA ILE A 37 3.69 8.04 6.43
C ILE A 37 3.59 7.10 5.23
N ALA A 38 3.98 7.57 4.04
CA ALA A 38 3.98 6.77 2.81
C ALA A 38 4.91 5.55 2.95
N GLN A 39 6.09 5.74 3.55
CA GLN A 39 7.03 4.65 3.84
C GLN A 39 6.48 3.65 4.84
N GLY A 40 5.79 4.12 5.89
CA GLY A 40 5.11 3.27 6.86
C GLY A 40 4.09 2.36 6.18
N ILE A 41 3.20 2.93 5.37
CA ILE A 41 2.16 2.18 4.63
C ILE A 41 2.80 1.12 3.73
N LEU A 42 3.83 1.50 2.97
CA LEU A 42 4.59 0.58 2.13
C LEU A 42 5.20 -0.55 2.96
N ARG A 43 5.83 -0.27 4.10
CA ARG A 43 6.50 -1.26 4.94
C ARG A 43 5.51 -2.25 5.56
N PHE A 44 4.37 -1.79 6.08
CA PHE A 44 3.35 -2.65 6.67
C PHE A 44 2.62 -3.54 5.65
N THR A 45 2.42 -3.04 4.44
CA THR A 45 1.71 -3.80 3.38
C THR A 45 2.65 -4.68 2.54
N SER A 46 3.96 -4.39 2.50
CA SER A 46 4.93 -5.11 1.67
C SER A 46 5.06 -6.62 1.92
N PRO A 47 5.09 -7.14 3.16
CA PRO A 47 5.25 -8.59 3.35
C PRO A 47 4.14 -9.43 2.70
N LEU A 48 2.93 -8.88 2.57
CA LEU A 48 1.80 -9.54 1.90
C LEU A 48 1.69 -9.16 0.42
N VAL A 49 2.05 -7.94 0.03
CA VAL A 49 1.99 -7.49 -1.37
C VAL A 49 3.14 -8.05 -2.22
N ILE A 50 4.35 -8.25 -1.67
CA ILE A 50 5.51 -8.82 -2.38
C ILE A 50 5.24 -10.23 -2.95
N PRO A 51 4.70 -11.20 -2.19
CA PRO A 51 4.39 -12.52 -2.76
C PRO A 51 3.29 -12.43 -3.83
N VAL A 52 2.26 -11.60 -3.64
CA VAL A 52 1.18 -11.41 -4.62
C VAL A 52 1.70 -10.75 -5.91
N ARG A 53 2.64 -9.82 -5.79
CA ARG A 53 3.31 -9.17 -6.93
C ARG A 53 4.09 -10.12 -7.84
N ARG A 54 4.39 -11.35 -7.38
CA ARG A 54 4.99 -12.38 -8.24
C ARG A 54 3.99 -12.91 -9.27
N PHE A 55 2.69 -12.86 -8.96
CA PHE A 55 1.63 -13.30 -9.86
C PHE A 55 1.03 -12.15 -10.67
N VAL A 56 0.97 -10.94 -10.08
CA VAL A 56 0.44 -9.74 -10.74
C VAL A 56 1.58 -8.73 -10.89
N PRO A 57 2.16 -8.60 -12.11
CA PRO A 57 3.24 -7.66 -12.34
C PRO A 57 2.75 -6.21 -12.11
N PRO A 58 3.61 -5.32 -11.59
CA PRO A 58 3.25 -3.93 -11.38
C PRO A 58 3.01 -3.23 -12.72
N ILE A 59 1.81 -2.68 -12.92
CA ILE A 59 1.50 -1.80 -14.04
C ILE A 59 1.99 -0.39 -13.69
N GLY A 60 3.18 -0.04 -14.20
CA GLY A 60 3.67 1.35 -14.26
C GLY A 60 4.58 1.82 -13.11
N ARG A 61 5.50 2.71 -13.49
CA ARG A 61 6.33 3.62 -12.68
C ARG A 61 6.79 4.71 -13.65
N LEU A 62 5.93 5.66 -14.03
CA LEU A 62 6.34 6.71 -14.94
C LEU A 62 7.21 7.71 -14.18
N ASP A 63 8.51 7.56 -14.44
CA ASP A 63 9.62 8.31 -13.88
C ASP A 63 9.69 9.65 -14.60
N THR A 64 9.12 10.70 -13.98
CA THR A 64 9.15 12.08 -14.49
C THR A 64 10.56 12.63 -14.70
N SER A 65 11.59 11.96 -14.17
CA SER A 65 13.01 12.28 -14.36
C SER A 65 13.42 12.23 -15.84
N THR A 66 12.83 11.32 -16.63
CA THR A 66 13.20 11.14 -18.04
C THR A 66 12.66 12.24 -18.95
N ILE A 67 11.55 12.89 -18.59
CA ILE A 67 10.94 13.98 -19.37
C ILE A 67 11.73 15.28 -19.23
N MET A 68 12.42 15.49 -18.09
CA MET A 68 13.16 16.73 -17.84
C MET A 68 14.58 16.71 -18.42
N VAL A 69 15.11 15.52 -18.73
CA VAL A 69 16.44 15.33 -19.34
C VAL A 69 16.37 15.29 -20.87
N ALA A 70 15.21 15.00 -21.45
CA ALA A 70 14.96 15.02 -22.90
C ALA A 70 14.61 16.43 -23.39
#